data_AF-A0A0F9NAU2-F1
#
_entry.id   AF-A0A0F9NAU2-F1
#
_cell.length_a   1.000
_cell.length_b   1.000
_cell.length_c   1.000
_cell.angle_alpha   90.00
_cell.angle_beta   90.00
_cell.angle_gamma   90.00
#
_symmetry.space_group_name_H-M   'P 1'
#
loop_
_entity.id
_entity.type
_entity.pdbx_description
1 polymer ?
#
loop_
_entity_poly.entity_id
_entity_poly.type
_entity_poly.pdbx_seq_one_letter_code
_entity_poly.pdbx_strand_id
1 'polypeptide(L)'
;MAIRVPSISDVSAKWQRRASAASQDLIAGINRAASAWAPATEAAASRWFEGVTQANGRDGFAEGVRKAGNEKWLRKSRALAGQRYGAGVVAGASDYSSGFAPFLQVIAALDLPERGVRGSESNFDRSARVGRALNAARLGTT
;
A
#
# COMPACT_ATOMS: atom_id res chain seq x y z
N MET A 1 28.83 8.49 39.98
CA MET A 1 27.61 9.32 40.11
C MET A 1 26.64 8.91 39.00
N ALA A 2 25.38 8.57 39.30
CA ALA A 2 24.42 8.18 38.27
C ALA A 2 23.95 9.41 37.47
N ILE A 3 23.80 9.27 36.15
CA ILE A 3 23.30 10.34 35.27
C ILE A 3 21.81 10.55 35.58
N ARG A 4 21.41 11.78 35.89
CA ARG A 4 19.99 12.15 35.99
C ARG A 4 19.40 12.30 34.59
N VAL A 5 18.30 11.58 34.33
CA VAL A 5 17.55 11.68 33.08
C VAL A 5 16.09 12.07 33.36
N PRO A 6 15.41 12.78 32.44
CA PRO A 6 13.98 13.05 32.54
C PRO A 6 13.14 11.77 32.59
N SER A 7 11.91 11.85 33.11
CA SER A 7 10.99 10.70 33.11
C SER A 7 10.52 10.35 31.69
N ILE A 8 10.11 9.10 31.48
CA ILE A 8 9.56 8.67 30.17
C ILE A 8 8.28 9.45 29.81
N SER A 9 7.51 9.88 30.80
CA SER A 9 6.32 10.72 30.61
C SER A 9 6.71 12.09 30.05
N ASP A 10 7.73 12.73 30.64
CA ASP A 10 8.19 14.06 30.20
C ASP A 10 8.75 14.01 28.78
N VAL A 11 9.53 12.97 28.47
CA VAL A 11 10.09 12.76 27.12
C VAL A 11 8.97 12.52 26.11
N SER A 12 7.99 11.68 26.45
CA SER A 12 6.86 11.33 25.57
C SER A 12 5.95 12.53 25.30
N ALA A 13 5.64 13.33 26.33
CA ALA A 13 4.85 14.54 26.20
C ALA A 13 5.57 15.60 25.36
N LYS A 14 6.88 15.78 25.56
CA LYS A 14 7.70 16.67 24.74
C LYS A 14 7.71 16.22 23.28
N TRP A 15 7.92 14.93 23.03
CA TRP A 15 7.90 14.37 21.68
C TRP A 15 6.56 14.62 20.99
N GLN A 16 5.45 14.31 21.65
CA GLN A 16 4.10 14.50 21.10
C GLN A 16 3.87 15.97 20.71
N ARG A 17 4.14 16.93 21.61
CA ARG A 17 3.95 18.36 21.32
C ARG A 17 4.76 18.82 20.10
N ARG A 18 6.00 18.37 19.96
CA ARG A 18 6.89 18.80 18.86
C ARG A 18 6.53 18.11 17.55
N ALA A 19 6.26 16.81 17.57
CA ALA A 19 5.90 16.05 16.37
C ALA A 19 4.56 16.52 15.79
N SER A 20 3.56 16.79 16.64
CA SER A 20 2.27 17.30 16.18
C SER A 20 2.35 18.68 15.50
N ALA A 21 3.29 19.53 15.89
CA ALA A 21 3.51 20.83 15.27
C ALA A 21 4.31 20.77 13.95
N ALA A 22 4.97 19.64 13.66
CA ALA A 22 5.92 19.51 12.54
C ALA A 22 5.27 19.10 11.21
N SER A 23 3.94 19.19 11.07
CA SER A 23 3.26 18.76 9.84
C SER A 23 3.73 19.54 8.60
N GLN A 24 3.99 20.84 8.73
CA GLN A 24 4.47 21.65 7.61
C GLN A 24 5.90 21.29 7.22
N ASP A 25 6.78 21.04 8.19
CA ASP A 25 8.15 20.60 7.95
C ASP A 25 8.18 19.23 7.24
N LEU A 26 7.27 18.33 7.60
CA LEU A 26 7.10 17.05 6.91
C LEU A 26 6.75 17.26 5.43
N ILE A 27 5.75 18.09 5.13
CA ILE A 27 5.34 18.37 3.74
C ILE A 27 6.48 19.04 2.97
N ALA A 28 7.18 20.01 3.56
CA ALA A 28 8.34 20.64 2.95
C ALA A 28 9.46 19.62 2.65
N GLY A 29 9.71 18.70 3.57
CA GLY A 29 10.66 17.60 3.38
C GLY A 29 10.29 16.68 2.22
N ILE A 30 9.01 16.27 2.13
CA ILE A 30 8.49 15.45 1.02
C ILE A 30 8.71 16.17 -0.31
N ASN A 31 8.33 17.44 -0.40
CA ASN A 31 8.47 18.22 -1.63
C ASN A 31 9.95 18.36 -2.07
N ARG A 32 10.87 18.55 -1.12
CA ARG A 32 12.32 18.59 -1.43
C ARG A 32 12.86 17.26 -1.95
N ALA A 33 12.32 16.13 -1.46
CA ALA A 33 12.79 14.80 -1.83
C ALA A 33 12.13 14.24 -3.11
N ALA A 34 11.02 14.83 -3.55
CA ALA A 34 10.16 14.25 -4.58
C ALA A 34 10.88 13.91 -5.90
N SER A 35 11.71 14.82 -6.42
CA SER A 35 12.43 14.61 -7.68
C SER A 35 13.58 13.60 -7.58
N ALA A 36 14.12 13.38 -6.38
CA ALA A 36 15.21 12.44 -6.14
C ALA A 36 14.72 11.05 -5.72
N TRP A 37 13.46 10.92 -5.29
CA TRP A 37 12.95 9.70 -4.67
C TRP A 37 13.09 8.47 -5.58
N ALA A 38 12.57 8.52 -6.81
CA ALA A 38 12.59 7.37 -7.71
C ALA A 38 14.02 6.89 -8.05
N PRO A 39 14.93 7.74 -8.61
CA PRO A 39 16.27 7.28 -8.97
C PRO A 39 17.10 6.85 -7.75
N ALA A 40 16.94 7.52 -6.59
CA ALA A 40 17.64 7.12 -5.37
C ALA A 40 17.13 5.76 -4.83
N THR A 41 15.83 5.51 -4.95
CA THR A 41 15.22 4.24 -4.52
C THR A 41 15.66 3.09 -5.41
N GLU A 42 15.68 3.30 -6.74
CA GLU A 42 16.18 2.31 -7.70
C GLU A 42 17.65 1.96 -7.46
N ALA A 43 18.50 2.97 -7.25
CA ALA A 43 19.92 2.76 -6.93
C ALA A 43 20.15 2.01 -5.61
N ALA A 44 19.16 2.02 -4.70
CA ALA A 44 19.23 1.33 -3.41
C ALA A 44 18.71 -0.12 -3.44
N ALA A 45 18.25 -0.63 -4.59
CA ALA A 45 17.59 -1.94 -4.68
C ALA A 45 18.43 -3.11 -4.14
N SER A 46 19.72 -3.17 -4.46
CA SER A 46 20.62 -4.23 -3.97
C SER A 46 20.76 -4.20 -2.44
N ARG A 47 20.95 -3.01 -1.87
CA ARG A 47 21.06 -2.79 -0.42
C ARG A 47 19.78 -3.15 0.30
N TRP A 48 18.63 -2.84 -0.30
CA TRP A 48 17.32 -3.26 0.23
C TRP A 48 17.22 -4.79 0.26
N PHE A 49 17.59 -5.46 -0.83
CA PHE A 49 17.54 -6.92 -0.94
C PHE A 49 18.42 -7.62 0.11
N GLU A 50 19.66 -7.16 0.26
CA GLU A 50 20.57 -7.65 1.30
C GLU A 50 19.98 -7.47 2.70
N GLY A 51 19.41 -6.29 2.99
CA GLY A 51 18.81 -5.98 4.28
C GLY A 51 17.59 -6.87 4.61
N VAL A 52 16.71 -7.10 3.63
CA VAL A 52 15.55 -7.99 3.79
C VAL A 52 16.02 -9.44 3.99
N THR A 53 17.02 -9.90 3.24
CA THR A 53 17.58 -11.25 3.37
C THR A 53 18.15 -11.48 4.78
N GLN A 54 18.94 -10.52 5.28
CA GLN A 54 19.47 -10.58 6.64
C GLN A 54 18.37 -10.57 7.70
N ALA A 55 17.34 -9.73 7.53
CA ALA A 55 16.21 -9.67 8.45
C ALA A 55 15.42 -10.99 8.47
N ASN A 56 15.24 -11.62 7.32
CA ASN A 56 14.58 -12.91 7.21
C ASN A 56 15.42 -14.03 7.86
N GLY A 57 16.74 -14.03 7.65
CA GLY A 57 17.66 -15.00 8.27
C GLY A 57 17.64 -14.98 9.80
N ARG A 58 17.19 -13.89 10.43
CA ARG A 58 17.02 -13.76 11.88
C ARG A 58 15.56 -13.77 12.36
N ASP A 59 14.62 -14.23 11.53
CA ASP A 59 13.17 -14.24 11.84
C ASP A 59 12.59 -12.85 12.24
N GLY A 60 13.21 -11.77 11.76
CA GLY A 60 12.92 -10.41 12.24
C GLY A 60 11.48 -9.95 11.93
N PHE A 61 10.88 -10.49 10.87
CA PHE A 61 9.47 -10.24 10.55
C PHE A 61 8.55 -10.83 11.61
N ALA A 62 8.65 -12.14 11.89
CA ALA A 62 7.74 -12.79 12.81
C ALA A 62 7.98 -12.33 14.25
N GLU A 63 9.24 -12.05 14.64
CA GLU A 63 9.55 -11.43 15.92
C GLU A 63 8.87 -10.05 16.07
N GLY A 64 8.95 -9.21 15.03
CA GLY A 64 8.29 -7.91 15.02
C GLY A 64 6.77 -8.00 15.16
N VAL A 65 6.14 -8.97 14.49
CA VAL A 65 4.70 -9.24 14.60
C VAL A 65 4.33 -9.69 16.01
N ARG A 66 5.07 -10.65 16.59
CA ARG A 66 4.84 -11.12 17.97
C ARG A 66 4.98 -9.99 18.98
N LYS A 67 6.00 -9.13 18.83
CA LYS A 67 6.22 -7.96 19.68
C LYS A 67 5.11 -6.91 19.55
N ALA A 68 4.56 -6.73 18.37
CA ALA A 68 3.42 -5.83 18.18
C ALA A 68 2.15 -6.41 18.81
N GLY A 69 1.85 -7.67 18.53
CA GLY A 69 0.64 -8.35 19.00
C GLY A 69 -0.65 -7.77 18.41
N ASN A 70 -1.74 -8.50 18.62
CA ASN A 70 -3.06 -8.15 18.07
C ASN A 70 -3.61 -6.83 18.65
N GLU A 71 -3.36 -6.55 19.93
CA GLU A 71 -3.92 -5.39 20.61
C GLU A 71 -3.38 -4.07 20.03
N LYS A 72 -2.05 -3.96 19.87
CA LYS A 72 -1.42 -2.76 19.30
C LYS A 72 -1.87 -2.54 17.86
N TRP A 73 -1.94 -3.62 17.07
CA TRP A 73 -2.41 -3.56 15.70
C TRP A 73 -3.86 -3.06 15.64
N LEU A 74 -4.77 -3.70 16.39
CA LEU A 74 -6.19 -3.38 16.38
C LEU A 74 -6.45 -1.92 16.80
N ARG A 75 -5.83 -1.49 17.91
CA ARG A 75 -5.98 -0.13 18.43
C ARG A 75 -5.54 0.92 17.43
N LYS A 76 -4.36 0.75 16.81
CA LYS A 76 -3.82 1.71 15.83
C LYS A 76 -4.61 1.70 14.52
N SER A 77 -4.97 0.52 14.03
CA SER A 77 -5.74 0.38 12.79
C SER A 77 -7.11 1.07 12.93
N ARG A 78 -7.85 0.82 14.02
CA ARG A 78 -9.15 1.49 14.24
C ARG A 78 -9.03 3.00 14.36
N ALA A 79 -8.01 3.50 15.06
CA ALA A 79 -7.82 4.94 15.25
C ALA A 79 -7.47 5.68 13.95
N LEU A 80 -6.71 5.06 13.03
CA LEU A 80 -6.17 5.75 11.85
C LEU A 80 -6.88 5.39 10.55
N ALA A 81 -7.27 4.13 10.35
CA ALA A 81 -7.77 3.66 9.06
C ALA A 81 -9.10 4.33 8.68
N GLY A 82 -10.02 4.49 9.64
CA GLY A 82 -11.31 5.13 9.37
C GLY A 82 -11.17 6.56 8.83
N GLN A 83 -10.22 7.33 9.37
CA GLN A 83 -9.95 8.69 8.90
C GLN A 83 -9.21 8.74 7.56
N ARG A 84 -8.27 7.81 7.34
CA ARG A 84 -7.39 7.83 6.16
C ARG A 84 -8.00 7.20 4.93
N TYR A 85 -8.91 6.24 5.09
CA TYR A 85 -9.45 5.47 3.97
C TYR A 85 -10.17 6.35 2.95
N GLY A 86 -11.16 7.15 3.38
CA GLY A 86 -11.91 8.03 2.48
C GLY A 86 -11.02 9.06 1.77
N ALA A 87 -10.14 9.74 2.52
CA ALA A 87 -9.20 10.70 1.95
C ALA A 87 -8.23 10.04 0.94
N GLY A 88 -7.77 8.83 1.23
CA GLY A 88 -6.91 8.05 0.33
C GLY A 88 -7.62 7.65 -0.97
N VAL A 89 -8.90 7.25 -0.88
CA VAL A 89 -9.72 6.94 -2.08
C VAL A 89 -9.86 8.17 -2.98
N VAL A 90 -10.12 9.34 -2.40
CA VAL A 90 -10.21 10.59 -3.17
C VAL A 90 -8.88 10.94 -3.81
N ALA A 91 -7.78 10.85 -3.06
CA ALA A 91 -6.43 11.15 -3.58
C ALA A 91 -6.01 10.20 -4.71
N GLY A 92 -6.39 8.92 -4.65
CA GLY A 92 -6.03 7.90 -5.64
C GLY A 92 -7.01 7.77 -6.81
N ALA A 93 -8.06 8.60 -6.90
CA ALA A 93 -9.09 8.45 -7.92
C ALA A 93 -8.54 8.55 -9.36
N SER A 94 -7.59 9.47 -9.59
CA SER A 94 -6.93 9.62 -10.89
C SER A 94 -6.06 8.42 -11.24
N ASP A 95 -5.31 7.89 -10.26
CA ASP A 95 -4.45 6.72 -10.46
C ASP A 95 -5.29 5.48 -10.78
N TYR A 96 -6.42 5.30 -10.07
CA TYR A 96 -7.38 4.24 -10.38
C TYR A 96 -7.92 4.38 -11.81
N SER A 97 -8.38 5.58 -12.18
CA SER A 97 -8.91 5.84 -13.52
C SER A 97 -7.88 5.49 -14.60
N SER A 98 -6.65 5.98 -14.47
CA SER A 98 -5.57 5.73 -15.44
C SER A 98 -5.13 4.27 -15.47
N GLY A 99 -4.99 3.63 -14.31
CA GLY A 99 -4.58 2.23 -14.20
C GLY A 99 -5.65 1.24 -14.65
N PHE A 100 -6.93 1.58 -14.48
CA PHE A 100 -8.04 0.70 -14.86
C PHE A 100 -8.54 0.93 -16.29
N ALA A 101 -8.32 2.13 -16.86
CA ALA A 101 -8.77 2.46 -18.22
C ALA A 101 -8.41 1.40 -19.28
N PRO A 102 -7.19 0.83 -19.33
CA PRO A 102 -6.85 -0.21 -20.32
C PRO A 102 -7.72 -1.48 -20.17
N PHE A 103 -8.03 -1.88 -18.94
CA PHE A 103 -8.88 -3.04 -18.67
C PHE A 103 -10.33 -2.77 -19.04
N LEU A 104 -10.81 -1.54 -18.81
CA LEU A 104 -12.15 -1.15 -19.22
C LEU A 104 -12.29 -1.16 -20.75
N GLN A 105 -11.26 -0.71 -21.47
CA GLN A 105 -11.22 -0.81 -22.94
C GLN A 105 -11.25 -2.25 -23.43
N VAL A 106 -10.49 -3.15 -22.79
CA VAL A 106 -10.53 -4.60 -23.09
C VAL A 106 -11.94 -5.16 -22.89
N ILE A 107 -12.59 -4.86 -21.77
CA ILE A 107 -13.96 -5.32 -21.51
C ILE A 107 -14.93 -4.79 -22.58
N ALA A 108 -14.81 -3.51 -22.94
CA ALA A 108 -15.68 -2.87 -23.93
C ALA A 108 -15.52 -3.46 -25.34
N ALA A 109 -14.35 -3.99 -25.67
CA ALA A 109 -14.05 -4.60 -26.96
C ALA A 109 -14.43 -6.10 -27.05
N LEU A 110 -14.84 -6.73 -25.94
CA LEU A 110 -15.16 -8.16 -25.95
C LEU A 110 -16.47 -8.46 -26.66
N ASP A 111 -16.39 -9.35 -27.64
CA ASP A 111 -17.55 -10.05 -28.17
C ASP A 111 -17.86 -11.28 -27.30
N LEU A 112 -19.01 -11.24 -26.63
CA LEU A 112 -19.44 -12.27 -25.69
C LEU A 112 -20.64 -13.02 -26.28
N PRO A 113 -20.66 -14.37 -26.20
CA PRO A 113 -21.78 -15.18 -26.69
C PRO A 113 -23.08 -14.82 -25.97
N GLU A 114 -24.24 -15.04 -26.59
CA GLU A 114 -25.53 -14.69 -25.99
C GLU A 114 -25.70 -15.25 -24.57
N ARG A 115 -26.37 -14.46 -23.71
CA ARG A 115 -26.65 -14.88 -22.34
C ARG A 115 -27.64 -16.05 -22.36
N GLY A 116 -27.24 -17.19 -21.83
CA GLY A 116 -28.12 -18.35 -21.69
C GLY A 116 -28.99 -18.31 -20.43
N VAL A 117 -29.82 -19.35 -20.26
CA VAL A 117 -30.61 -19.55 -19.04
C VAL A 117 -29.73 -19.61 -17.78
N ARG A 118 -30.30 -19.31 -16.62
CA ARG A 118 -29.57 -19.35 -15.34
C ARG A 118 -28.84 -20.69 -15.18
N GLY A 119 -27.54 -20.64 -14.95
CA GLY A 119 -26.70 -21.83 -14.73
C GLY A 119 -26.22 -22.56 -15.98
N SER A 120 -26.51 -22.05 -17.19
CA SER A 120 -26.01 -22.67 -18.43
C SER A 120 -24.50 -22.51 -18.61
N GLU A 121 -23.90 -23.44 -19.35
CA GLU A 121 -22.47 -23.41 -19.69
C GLU A 121 -22.06 -22.12 -20.41
N SER A 122 -22.90 -21.62 -21.33
CA SER A 122 -22.67 -20.35 -22.04
C SER A 122 -22.42 -19.16 -21.08
N ASN A 123 -23.09 -19.12 -19.92
CA ASN A 123 -22.87 -18.06 -18.95
C ASN A 123 -21.50 -18.16 -18.27
N PHE A 124 -21.01 -19.38 -18.01
CA PHE A 124 -19.65 -19.59 -17.51
C PHE A 124 -18.61 -19.24 -18.57
N ASP A 125 -18.85 -19.57 -19.84
CA ASP A 125 -17.99 -19.21 -20.97
C ASP A 125 -17.79 -17.70 -21.09
N ARG A 126 -18.85 -16.91 -20.89
CA ARG A 126 -18.77 -15.43 -20.87
C ARG A 126 -17.80 -14.94 -19.79
N SER A 127 -17.96 -15.43 -18.55
CA SER A 127 -17.06 -15.07 -17.45
C SER A 127 -15.62 -15.52 -17.72
N ALA A 128 -15.45 -16.72 -18.29
CA ALA A 128 -14.13 -17.24 -18.63
C ALA A 128 -13.44 -16.39 -19.73
N ARG A 129 -14.18 -15.93 -20.75
CA ARG A 129 -13.67 -15.01 -21.78
C ARG A 129 -13.20 -13.69 -21.19
N VAL A 130 -14.00 -13.07 -20.31
CA VAL A 130 -13.63 -11.83 -19.62
C VAL A 130 -12.36 -12.04 -18.76
N GLY A 131 -12.33 -13.11 -17.96
CA GLY A 131 -11.17 -13.42 -17.11
C GLY A 131 -9.88 -13.65 -17.90
N ARG A 132 -9.95 -14.39 -19.01
CA ARG A 132 -8.80 -14.61 -19.91
C ARG A 132 -8.30 -13.31 -20.52
N ALA A 133 -9.20 -12.48 -21.03
CA ALA A 133 -8.83 -11.20 -21.67
C ALA A 133 -8.20 -10.21 -20.67
N LEU A 134 -8.77 -10.09 -19.47
CA LEU A 134 -8.19 -9.25 -18.41
C LEU A 134 -6.83 -9.76 -17.95
N ASN A 135 -6.64 -11.08 -17.86
CA ASN A 135 -5.34 -11.65 -17.50
C ASN A 135 -4.28 -11.42 -18.60
N ALA A 136 -4.66 -11.53 -19.87
CA ALA A 136 -3.77 -11.19 -20.99
C ALA A 136 -3.34 -9.72 -20.94
N ALA A 137 -4.29 -8.81 -20.70
CA ALA A 137 -4.01 -7.38 -20.53
C ALA A 137 -3.07 -7.09 -19.35
N ARG A 138 -3.26 -7.78 -18.21
CA ARG A 138 -2.40 -7.65 -17.03
C ARG A 138 -0.97 -8.12 -17.29
N LEU A 139 -0.79 -9.16 -18.09
CA LEU A 139 0.53 -9.71 -18.43
C LEU A 139 1.25 -8.90 -19.52
N GLY A 140 0.57 -7.94 -20.16
CA GLY A 140 1.11 -7.20 -21.31
C GLY A 140 1.27 -8.07 -22.57
N THR A 141 0.50 -9.16 -22.68
CA THR A 141 0.58 -10.14 -23.78
C THR A 141 -0.57 -10.00 -24.78
N THR A 142 -1.16 -8.81 -24.89
CA THR A 142 -2.27 -8.50 -25.81
C THR A 142 -1.77 -8.06 -27.17
#